data_AF-A0A238BML3-F1
#
_entry.id   AF-A0A238BML3-F1
#
_cell.length_a   1.000
_cell.length_b   1.000
_cell.length_c   1.000
_cell.angle_alpha   90.00
_cell.angle_beta   90.00
_cell.angle_gamma   90.00
#
_symmetry.space_group_name_H-M   'P 1'
#
loop_
_entity.id
_entity.type
_entity.pdbx_description
1 polymer ?
#
loop_
_entity_poly.entity_id
_entity_poly.type
_entity_poly.pdbx_seq_one_letter_code
_entity_poly.pdbx_strand_id
1 'polypeptide(L)'
;MKQFDSKNDEVGQELHHLKLAESKGSHLWDVLSLPTRMDICIRAGYYDTAYLLTNYGVQLQTYGLTKNPIIKRVADKLIDARYQLLDELFNRFAGPIDLANSIQIINNIRKIPYLSSTQLRVMILQYRDVYLEKRLLDIRPDFILRMVEVYRDCMYDTMVLYLAVFPENEISRRQMDSSLDQRWDIWQTATPSVILNEWAIHNFDVMFNRIK
;
A
#
# COMPACT_ATOMS: atom_id res chain seq x y z
N MET A 1 13.17 53.67 -26.29
CA MET A 1 12.71 52.89 -27.45
C MET A 1 13.29 51.48 -27.44
N LYS A 2 14.61 51.28 -27.60
CA LYS A 2 15.26 49.94 -27.55
C LYS A 2 14.93 49.09 -26.31
N GLN A 3 14.79 49.72 -25.14
CA GLN A 3 14.47 49.03 -23.89
C GLN A 3 12.99 48.59 -23.80
N PHE A 4 12.11 49.20 -24.59
CA PHE A 4 10.70 48.83 -24.69
C PHE A 4 10.52 47.68 -25.68
N ASP A 5 11.20 47.74 -26.83
CA ASP A 5 11.19 46.66 -27.83
C ASP A 5 11.76 45.36 -27.24
N SER A 6 12.86 45.42 -26.50
CA SER A 6 13.44 44.25 -25.80
C SER A 6 12.48 43.63 -24.77
N LYS A 7 11.71 44.45 -24.04
CA LYS A 7 10.71 43.94 -23.09
C LYS A 7 9.51 43.34 -23.81
N ASN A 8 9.13 43.90 -24.95
CA ASN A 8 8.01 43.39 -25.74
C ASN A 8 8.35 42.01 -26.36
N ASP A 9 9.60 41.81 -26.77
CA ASP A 9 10.11 40.53 -27.24
C ASP A 9 10.15 39.48 -26.12
N GLU A 10 10.58 39.84 -24.90
CA GLU A 10 10.53 38.96 -23.71
C GLU A 10 9.09 38.53 -23.41
N VAL A 11 8.14 39.48 -23.38
CA VAL A 11 6.72 39.19 -23.13
C VAL A 11 6.14 38.30 -24.25
N GLY A 12 6.54 38.53 -25.50
CA GLY A 12 6.14 37.68 -26.64
C GLY A 12 6.63 36.24 -26.50
N GLN A 13 7.88 36.05 -26.04
CA GLN A 13 8.45 34.74 -25.77
C GLN A 13 7.76 34.05 -24.59
N GLU A 14 7.52 34.75 -23.50
CA GLU A 14 6.76 34.22 -22.35
C GLU A 14 5.36 33.76 -22.77
N LEU A 15 4.63 34.57 -23.55
CA LEU A 15 3.30 34.21 -24.06
C LEU A 15 3.36 32.96 -24.97
N HIS A 16 4.40 32.84 -25.79
CA HIS A 16 4.59 31.68 -26.65
C HIS A 16 4.83 30.41 -25.82
N HIS A 17 5.69 30.48 -24.80
CA HIS A 17 5.91 29.38 -23.87
C HIS A 17 4.65 28.98 -23.11
N LEU A 18 3.83 29.96 -22.68
CA LEU A 18 2.55 29.70 -22.02
C LEU A 18 1.56 28.98 -22.95
N LYS A 19 1.46 29.39 -24.22
CA LYS A 19 0.60 28.71 -25.21
C LYS A 19 1.06 27.27 -25.48
N LEU A 20 2.38 27.04 -25.54
CA LEU A 20 2.93 25.68 -25.67
C LEU A 20 2.64 24.83 -24.43
N ALA A 21 2.74 25.41 -23.23
CA ALA A 21 2.42 24.75 -21.97
C ALA A 21 0.92 24.43 -21.82
N GLU A 22 0.04 25.28 -22.36
CA GLU A 22 -1.42 25.08 -22.32
C GLU A 22 -1.89 23.97 -23.27
N SER A 23 -1.14 23.71 -24.35
CA SER A 23 -1.48 22.68 -25.32
C SER A 23 -1.53 21.29 -24.65
N LYS A 24 -2.70 20.64 -24.76
CA LYS A 24 -2.96 19.27 -24.27
C LYS A 24 -2.04 18.20 -24.89
N GLY A 25 -1.37 18.52 -26.00
CA GLY A 25 -0.40 17.64 -26.66
C GLY A 25 1.05 17.91 -26.26
N SER A 26 1.32 18.78 -25.29
CA SER A 26 2.68 19.04 -24.82
C SER A 26 3.12 18.02 -23.78
N HIS A 27 4.42 17.71 -23.76
CA HIS A 27 5.03 16.84 -22.74
C HIS A 27 4.82 17.36 -21.31
N LEU A 28 4.67 18.68 -21.15
CA LEU A 28 4.35 19.27 -19.86
C LEU A 28 2.94 18.87 -19.43
N TRP A 29 1.96 18.93 -20.32
CA TRP A 29 0.59 18.51 -20.04
C TRP A 29 0.52 17.03 -19.68
N ASP A 30 1.30 16.19 -20.36
CA ASP A 30 1.40 14.76 -20.05
C ASP A 30 1.77 14.54 -18.57
N VAL A 31 2.84 15.19 -18.11
CA VAL A 31 3.32 15.11 -16.71
C VAL A 31 2.28 15.68 -15.73
N LEU A 32 1.69 16.84 -16.04
CA LEU A 32 0.68 17.48 -15.20
C LEU A 32 -0.62 16.66 -15.11
N SER A 33 -0.91 15.82 -16.11
CA SER A 33 -2.09 14.96 -16.14
C SER A 33 -1.94 13.68 -15.31
N LEU A 34 -0.71 13.30 -14.92
CA LEU A 34 -0.42 12.03 -14.24
C LEU A 34 -1.20 11.86 -12.92
N PRO A 35 -1.36 12.87 -12.04
CA PRO A 35 -2.16 12.70 -10.82
C PRO A 35 -3.62 12.35 -11.12
N THR A 36 -4.23 12.99 -12.12
CA THR A 36 -5.60 12.66 -12.54
C THR A 36 -5.69 11.24 -13.09
N ARG A 37 -4.69 10.80 -13.86
CA ARG A 37 -4.61 9.42 -14.37
C ARG A 37 -4.42 8.41 -13.24
N MET A 38 -3.60 8.72 -12.24
CA MET A 38 -3.40 7.91 -11.04
C MET A 38 -4.74 7.67 -10.33
N ASP A 39 -5.51 8.73 -10.10
CA ASP A 39 -6.82 8.64 -9.46
C ASP A 39 -7.79 7.73 -10.24
N ILE A 40 -7.74 7.78 -11.59
CA ILE A 40 -8.53 6.88 -12.45
C ILE A 40 -8.04 5.44 -12.32
N CYS A 41 -6.72 5.20 -12.36
CA CYS A 41 -6.15 3.87 -12.23
C CYS A 41 -6.54 3.21 -10.91
N ILE A 42 -6.47 3.94 -9.79
CA ILE A 42 -6.85 3.40 -8.47
C ILE A 42 -8.34 3.04 -8.45
N ARG A 43 -9.23 3.96 -8.85
CA ARG A 43 -10.68 3.70 -8.86
C ARG A 43 -11.10 2.57 -9.80
N ALA A 44 -10.41 2.41 -10.92
CA ALA A 44 -10.70 1.37 -11.91
C ALA A 44 -10.06 0.02 -11.59
N GLY A 45 -9.29 -0.10 -10.50
CA GLY A 45 -8.59 -1.33 -10.12
C GLY A 45 -7.34 -1.63 -10.96
N TYR A 46 -6.82 -0.65 -11.71
CA TYR A 46 -5.59 -0.79 -12.51
C TYR A 46 -4.35 -0.61 -11.63
N TYR A 47 -4.18 -1.52 -10.67
CA TYR A 47 -3.15 -1.43 -9.62
C TYR A 47 -1.72 -1.49 -10.16
N ASP A 48 -1.46 -2.28 -11.20
CA ASP A 48 -0.11 -2.33 -11.81
C ASP A 48 0.25 -0.98 -12.45
N THR A 49 -0.69 -0.32 -13.13
CA THR A 49 -0.47 1.03 -13.69
C THR A 49 -0.32 2.08 -12.60
N ALA A 50 -1.16 2.02 -11.55
CA ALA A 50 -1.02 2.90 -10.39
C ALA A 50 0.37 2.74 -9.75
N TYR A 51 0.83 1.50 -9.56
CA TYR A 51 2.17 1.22 -9.05
C TYR A 51 3.29 1.80 -9.92
N LEU A 52 3.20 1.66 -11.25
CA LEU A 52 4.17 2.26 -12.18
C LEU A 52 4.23 3.78 -12.02
N LEU A 53 3.08 4.44 -11.84
CA LEU A 53 3.02 5.88 -11.61
C LEU A 53 3.63 6.28 -10.26
N THR A 54 3.43 5.50 -9.19
CA THR A 54 4.08 5.73 -7.89
C THR A 54 5.60 5.67 -8.02
N ASN A 55 6.12 4.64 -8.72
CA ASN A 55 7.55 4.52 -8.98
C ASN A 55 8.10 5.65 -9.85
N TYR A 56 7.33 6.10 -10.83
CA TYR A 56 7.71 7.27 -11.62
C TYR A 56 7.86 8.52 -10.73
N GLY A 57 6.94 8.75 -9.80
CA GLY A 57 7.08 9.81 -8.78
C GLY A 57 8.37 9.71 -7.97
N VAL A 58 8.74 8.50 -7.51
CA VAL A 58 10.01 8.25 -6.82
C VAL A 58 11.21 8.55 -7.72
N GLN A 59 11.18 8.12 -8.98
CA GLN A 59 12.23 8.40 -9.95
C GLN A 59 12.40 9.91 -10.19
N LEU A 60 11.32 10.69 -10.29
CA LEU A 60 11.39 12.14 -10.41
C LEU A 60 12.15 12.78 -9.24
N GLN A 61 11.96 12.26 -8.01
CA GLN A 61 12.72 12.68 -6.84
C GLN A 61 14.19 12.25 -6.93
N THR A 62 14.46 11.00 -7.29
CA THR A 62 15.83 10.45 -7.41
C THR A 62 16.67 11.19 -8.46
N TYR A 63 16.08 11.58 -9.59
CA TYR A 63 16.75 12.34 -10.64
C TYR A 63 16.88 13.84 -10.34
N GLY A 64 16.39 14.31 -9.19
CA GLY A 64 16.51 15.72 -8.77
C GLY A 64 15.61 16.69 -9.55
N LEU A 65 14.60 16.19 -10.26
CA LEU A 65 13.66 17.02 -11.03
C LEU A 65 12.66 17.77 -10.14
N THR A 66 12.51 17.35 -8.89
CA THR A 66 11.67 18.00 -7.87
C THR A 66 12.22 19.31 -7.31
N LYS A 67 13.36 19.81 -7.85
CA LYS A 67 13.76 21.21 -7.66
C LYS A 67 12.72 22.18 -8.26
N ASN A 68 12.03 21.76 -9.31
CA ASN A 68 10.88 22.50 -9.83
C ASN A 68 9.65 22.24 -8.94
N PRO A 69 9.00 23.26 -8.37
CA PRO A 69 7.90 23.09 -7.42
C PRO A 69 6.65 22.45 -8.02
N ILE A 70 6.43 22.60 -9.34
CA ILE A 70 5.30 21.99 -10.04
C ILE A 70 5.55 20.48 -10.20
N ILE A 71 6.75 20.10 -10.66
CA ILE A 71 7.15 18.69 -10.77
C ILE A 71 7.13 18.03 -9.38
N LYS A 72 7.59 18.75 -8.34
CA LYS A 72 7.51 18.29 -6.96
C LYS A 72 6.07 17.96 -6.56
N ARG A 73 5.11 18.85 -6.80
CA ARG A 73 3.68 18.58 -6.49
C ARG A 73 3.13 17.37 -7.24
N VAL A 74 3.53 17.17 -8.50
CA VAL A 74 3.15 15.96 -9.26
C VAL A 74 3.76 14.73 -8.61
N ALA A 75 5.07 14.71 -8.37
CA ALA A 75 5.77 13.59 -7.77
C ALA A 75 5.20 13.22 -6.39
N ASP A 76 4.98 14.21 -5.52
CA ASP A 76 4.41 14.03 -4.19
C ASP A 76 3.01 13.40 -4.29
N LYS A 77 2.14 13.87 -5.19
CA LYS A 77 0.81 13.25 -5.40
C LYS A 77 0.90 11.80 -5.88
N LEU A 78 1.79 11.49 -6.83
CA LEU A 78 1.96 10.13 -7.32
C LEU A 78 2.48 9.20 -6.22
N ILE A 79 3.39 9.70 -5.38
CA ILE A 79 3.93 8.95 -4.26
C ILE A 79 2.87 8.75 -3.17
N ASP A 80 2.13 9.79 -2.80
CA ASP A 80 1.11 9.74 -1.75
C ASP A 80 -0.10 8.87 -2.14
N ALA A 81 -0.39 8.73 -3.43
CA ALA A 81 -1.42 7.82 -3.92
C ALA A 81 -1.17 6.35 -3.52
N ARG A 82 0.08 5.99 -3.13
CA ARG A 82 0.39 4.69 -2.53
C ARG A 82 -0.48 4.36 -1.32
N TYR A 83 -0.86 5.36 -0.51
CA TYR A 83 -1.67 5.13 0.69
C TYR A 83 -3.07 4.65 0.32
N GLN A 84 -3.67 5.26 -0.71
CA GLN A 84 -4.97 4.83 -1.24
C GLN A 84 -4.89 3.44 -1.88
N LEU A 85 -3.81 3.15 -2.61
CA LEU A 85 -3.59 1.83 -3.20
C LEU A 85 -3.44 0.74 -2.13
N LEU A 86 -2.68 1.01 -1.07
CA LEU A 86 -2.52 0.08 0.05
C LEU A 86 -3.86 -0.14 0.76
N ASP A 87 -4.62 0.93 1.02
CA ASP A 87 -5.94 0.85 1.65
C ASP A 87 -6.89 -0.04 0.84
N GLU A 88 -7.00 0.19 -0.47
CA GLU A 88 -7.85 -0.62 -1.36
C GLU A 88 -7.43 -2.10 -1.40
N LEU A 89 -6.12 -2.38 -1.44
CA LEU A 89 -5.60 -3.75 -1.45
C LEU A 89 -5.78 -4.46 -0.11
N PHE A 90 -5.55 -3.77 1.02
CA PHE A 90 -5.77 -4.33 2.35
C PHE A 90 -7.25 -4.58 2.64
N ASN A 91 -8.14 -3.69 2.18
CA ASN A 91 -9.59 -3.86 2.33
C ASN A 91 -10.13 -5.17 1.75
N ARG A 92 -9.42 -5.78 0.78
CA ARG A 92 -9.76 -7.12 0.25
C ARG A 92 -9.65 -8.23 1.31
N PHE A 93 -8.84 -8.05 2.35
CA PHE A 93 -8.73 -9.00 3.46
C PHE A 93 -9.85 -8.82 4.51
N ALA A 94 -10.56 -7.68 4.52
CA ALA A 94 -11.71 -7.43 5.39
C ALA A 94 -13.02 -8.06 4.87
N GLY A 95 -12.91 -9.09 4.04
CA GLY A 95 -13.99 -9.83 3.40
C GLY A 95 -13.61 -11.30 3.11
N PRO A 96 -14.51 -12.08 2.49
CA PRO A 96 -14.16 -13.40 1.98
C PRO A 96 -13.13 -13.27 0.84
N ILE A 97 -12.07 -14.07 0.90
CA ILE A 97 -10.98 -14.06 -0.07
C ILE A 97 -10.42 -15.48 -0.19
N ASP A 98 -10.22 -15.95 -1.42
CA ASP A 98 -9.57 -17.24 -1.66
C ASP A 98 -8.04 -17.12 -1.68
N LEU A 99 -7.38 -18.27 -1.58
CA LEU A 99 -5.93 -18.35 -1.47
C LEU A 99 -5.20 -17.77 -2.68
N ALA A 100 -5.68 -18.02 -3.90
CA ALA A 100 -5.04 -17.53 -5.11
C ALA A 100 -5.10 -16.00 -5.19
N ASN A 101 -6.27 -15.42 -4.91
CA ASN A 101 -6.47 -13.98 -4.83
C ASN A 101 -5.63 -13.35 -3.72
N SER A 102 -5.52 -13.99 -2.54
CA SER A 102 -4.66 -13.47 -1.47
C SER A 102 -3.19 -13.38 -1.89
N ILE A 103 -2.65 -14.40 -2.56
CA ILE A 103 -1.26 -14.42 -3.02
C ILE A 103 -1.05 -13.31 -4.06
N GLN A 104 -1.98 -13.15 -5.00
CA GLN A 104 -1.91 -12.11 -6.01
C GLN A 104 -1.92 -10.71 -5.39
N ILE A 105 -2.83 -10.44 -4.45
CA ILE A 105 -2.94 -9.15 -3.77
C ILE A 105 -1.68 -8.86 -2.95
N ILE A 106 -1.16 -9.84 -2.19
CA ILE A 106 0.10 -9.64 -1.43
C ILE A 106 1.27 -9.36 -2.37
N ASN A 107 1.36 -10.04 -3.51
CA ASN A 107 2.40 -9.77 -4.49
C ASN A 107 2.29 -8.35 -5.08
N ASN A 108 1.08 -7.82 -5.24
CA ASN A 108 0.89 -6.42 -5.62
C ASN A 108 1.27 -5.45 -4.50
N ILE A 109 0.92 -5.74 -3.24
CA ILE A 109 1.30 -4.91 -2.09
C ILE A 109 2.83 -4.84 -1.95
N ARG A 110 3.53 -5.98 -2.12
CA ARG A 110 5.01 -6.06 -2.04
C ARG A 110 5.73 -5.19 -3.06
N LYS A 111 5.08 -4.86 -4.18
CA LYS A 111 5.64 -3.94 -5.18
C LYS A 111 5.70 -2.50 -4.62
N ILE A 112 4.71 -2.10 -3.81
CA ILE A 112 4.55 -0.72 -3.34
C ILE A 112 5.68 -0.36 -2.35
N PRO A 113 6.40 0.77 -2.56
CA PRO A 113 7.53 1.13 -1.73
C PRO A 113 7.12 1.58 -0.32
N TYR A 114 8.08 1.59 0.60
CA TYR A 114 7.95 2.09 1.98
C TYR A 114 6.99 1.29 2.89
N LEU A 115 6.75 0.02 2.56
CA LEU A 115 6.06 -0.93 3.43
C LEU A 115 7.03 -2.03 3.88
N SER A 116 7.28 -2.12 5.17
CA SER A 116 8.11 -3.20 5.73
C SER A 116 7.36 -4.53 5.74
N SER A 117 8.11 -5.64 5.77
CA SER A 117 7.53 -6.98 5.90
C SER A 117 6.71 -7.14 7.18
N THR A 118 7.16 -6.55 8.28
CA THR A 118 6.42 -6.57 9.56
C THR A 118 5.11 -5.80 9.46
N GLN A 119 5.11 -4.59 8.89
CA GLN A 119 3.88 -3.82 8.68
C GLN A 119 2.89 -4.58 7.82
N LEU A 120 3.35 -5.19 6.72
CA LEU A 120 2.52 -6.00 5.84
C LEU A 120 1.84 -7.16 6.59
N ARG A 121 2.60 -7.91 7.40
CA ARG A 121 2.07 -9.02 8.21
C ARG A 121 1.02 -8.56 9.21
N VAL A 122 1.32 -7.50 9.97
CA VAL A 122 0.39 -6.94 10.97
C VAL A 122 -0.89 -6.42 10.31
N MET A 123 -0.77 -5.67 9.21
CA MET A 123 -1.91 -5.09 8.51
C MET A 123 -2.86 -6.17 7.99
N ILE A 124 -2.35 -7.28 7.43
CA ILE A 124 -3.24 -8.38 6.99
C ILE A 124 -4.05 -8.92 8.16
N LEU A 125 -3.39 -9.23 9.28
CA LEU A 125 -4.07 -9.77 10.46
C LEU A 125 -5.12 -8.79 10.99
N GLN A 126 -4.81 -7.48 11.04
CA GLN A 126 -5.78 -6.44 11.42
C GLN A 126 -7.02 -6.42 10.50
N TYR A 127 -6.83 -6.51 9.19
CA TYR A 127 -7.96 -6.57 8.26
C TYR A 127 -8.73 -7.90 8.36
N ARG A 128 -8.06 -9.00 8.71
CA ARG A 128 -8.73 -10.26 9.04
C ARG A 128 -9.55 -10.18 10.32
N ASP A 129 -9.10 -9.43 11.33
CA ASP A 129 -9.91 -9.12 12.53
C ASP A 129 -11.17 -8.33 12.15
N VAL A 130 -11.05 -7.34 11.25
CA VAL A 130 -12.22 -6.62 10.73
C VAL A 130 -13.21 -7.56 10.05
N TYR A 131 -12.74 -8.54 9.28
CA TYR A 131 -13.61 -9.56 8.68
C TYR A 131 -14.29 -10.43 9.74
N LEU A 132 -13.54 -10.91 10.73
CA LEU A 132 -14.07 -11.68 11.84
C LEU A 132 -15.16 -10.91 12.60
N GLU A 133 -14.91 -9.65 12.97
CA GLU A 133 -15.91 -8.82 13.63
C GLU A 133 -17.18 -8.65 12.80
N LYS A 134 -17.06 -8.41 11.49
CA LYS A 134 -18.23 -8.37 10.59
C LYS A 134 -19.04 -9.66 10.64
N ARG A 135 -18.38 -10.82 10.70
CA ARG A 135 -19.04 -12.14 10.78
C ARG A 135 -19.70 -12.36 12.14
N LEU A 136 -19.16 -11.78 13.21
CA LEU A 136 -19.71 -11.87 14.56
C LEU A 136 -20.91 -10.93 14.77
N LEU A 137 -20.97 -9.78 14.09
CA LEU A 137 -22.10 -8.85 14.16
C LEU A 137 -23.44 -9.50 13.76
N ASP A 138 -23.41 -10.50 12.87
CA ASP A 138 -24.61 -11.21 12.40
C ASP A 138 -25.09 -12.28 13.41
N ILE A 139 -24.35 -12.53 14.49
CA ILE A 139 -24.64 -13.58 15.46
C ILE A 139 -25.44 -13.00 16.64
N ARG A 140 -26.52 -13.68 17.02
CA ARG A 140 -27.26 -13.34 18.24
C ARG A 140 -26.43 -13.69 19.49
N PRO A 141 -26.41 -12.85 20.55
CA PRO A 141 -25.58 -13.04 21.74
C PRO A 141 -25.69 -14.43 22.39
N ASP A 142 -26.88 -15.03 22.40
CA ASP A 142 -27.15 -16.32 23.07
C ASP A 142 -26.68 -17.55 22.27
N PHE A 143 -26.04 -17.37 21.11
CA PHE A 143 -25.70 -18.45 20.19
C PHE A 143 -24.20 -18.78 20.21
N ILE A 144 -23.71 -19.20 21.38
CA ILE A 144 -22.30 -19.51 21.67
C ILE A 144 -21.68 -20.49 20.67
N LEU A 145 -22.38 -21.60 20.34
CA LEU A 145 -21.86 -22.60 19.41
C LEU A 145 -21.54 -22.00 18.04
N ARG A 146 -22.38 -21.08 17.56
CA ARG A 146 -22.14 -20.40 16.28
C ARG A 146 -21.02 -19.39 16.36
N MET A 147 -20.87 -18.71 17.48
CA MET A 147 -19.72 -17.84 17.72
C MET A 147 -18.43 -18.66 17.61
N VAL A 148 -18.35 -19.80 18.30
CA VAL A 148 -17.20 -20.72 18.24
C VAL A 148 -16.95 -21.21 16.82
N GLU A 149 -17.99 -21.59 16.08
CA GLU A 149 -17.86 -21.95 14.65
C GLU A 149 -17.27 -20.83 13.81
N VAL A 150 -17.74 -19.59 13.97
CA VAL A 150 -17.26 -18.44 13.21
C VAL A 150 -15.81 -18.11 13.54
N TYR A 151 -15.42 -18.14 14.83
CA TYR A 151 -14.02 -18.00 15.23
C TYR A 151 -13.16 -19.10 14.61
N ARG A 152 -13.55 -20.37 14.75
CA ARG A 152 -12.82 -21.51 14.18
C ARG A 152 -12.60 -21.34 12.69
N ASP A 153 -13.65 -21.06 11.93
CA ASP A 153 -13.58 -20.97 10.47
C ASP A 153 -12.72 -19.76 10.04
N CYS A 154 -12.96 -18.57 10.62
CA CYS A 154 -12.21 -17.37 10.25
C CYS A 154 -10.74 -17.43 10.66
N MET A 155 -10.43 -18.00 11.83
CA MET A 155 -9.06 -18.17 12.31
C MET A 155 -8.31 -19.20 11.47
N TYR A 156 -8.93 -20.34 11.17
CA TYR A 156 -8.33 -21.37 10.31
C TYR A 156 -8.01 -20.80 8.92
N ASP A 157 -8.97 -20.15 8.27
CA ASP A 157 -8.78 -19.53 6.96
C ASP A 157 -7.64 -18.49 6.99
N THR A 158 -7.59 -17.68 8.05
CA THR A 158 -6.56 -16.65 8.22
C THR A 158 -5.17 -17.27 8.42
N MET A 159 -5.06 -18.34 9.21
CA MET A 159 -3.80 -19.05 9.43
C MET A 159 -3.30 -19.69 8.13
N VAL A 160 -4.17 -20.38 7.39
CA VAL A 160 -3.83 -21.00 6.10
C VAL A 160 -3.36 -19.94 5.09
N LEU A 161 -4.11 -18.84 4.96
CA LEU A 161 -3.75 -17.72 4.11
C LEU A 161 -2.40 -17.12 4.51
N TYR A 162 -2.20 -16.82 5.79
CA TYR A 162 -1.00 -16.17 6.30
C TYR A 162 0.25 -17.04 6.03
N LEU A 163 0.17 -18.33 6.31
CA LEU A 163 1.28 -19.27 6.07
C LEU A 163 1.61 -19.42 4.59
N ALA A 164 0.62 -19.34 3.70
CA ALA A 164 0.85 -19.39 2.26
C ALA A 164 1.53 -18.13 1.72
N VAL A 165 1.13 -16.95 2.21
CA VAL A 165 1.69 -15.67 1.73
C VAL A 165 3.01 -15.30 2.40
N PHE A 166 3.31 -15.86 3.59
CA PHE A 166 4.55 -15.67 4.34
C PHE A 166 5.24 -16.99 4.72
N PRO A 167 5.79 -17.73 3.75
CA PRO A 167 6.49 -18.97 4.04
C PRO A 167 7.76 -18.72 4.88
N GLU A 168 8.03 -19.59 5.86
CA GLU A 168 9.14 -19.45 6.82
C GLU A 168 10.53 -19.30 6.16
N ASN A 169 10.68 -19.84 4.95
CA ASN A 169 11.91 -19.80 4.15
C ASN A 169 12.30 -18.38 3.66
N GLU A 170 11.42 -17.37 3.76
CA GLU A 170 11.76 -15.98 3.43
C GLU A 170 12.84 -15.37 4.35
N ILE A 171 12.94 -15.86 5.60
CA ILE A 171 13.89 -15.32 6.59
C ILE A 171 15.29 -15.92 6.43
N SER A 172 15.39 -17.23 6.18
CA SER A 172 16.67 -17.91 6.00
C SER A 172 17.50 -17.31 4.86
N ARG A 173 16.85 -16.77 3.82
CA ARG A 173 17.54 -16.10 2.71
C ARG A 173 18.12 -14.72 3.07
N ARG A 174 17.55 -13.98 4.03
CA ARG A 174 18.07 -12.66 4.45
C ARG A 174 19.02 -12.75 5.64
N GLN A 175 18.87 -13.76 6.50
CA GLN A 175 19.71 -13.96 7.67
C GLN A 175 21.14 -14.40 7.30
N MET A 176 21.31 -15.01 6.12
CA MET A 176 22.63 -15.36 5.58
C MET A 176 23.44 -14.13 5.13
N ASP A 177 22.78 -13.02 4.76
CA ASP A 177 23.43 -11.75 4.39
C ASP A 177 23.63 -10.80 5.59
N SER A 178 22.95 -11.02 6.72
CA SER A 178 22.88 -10.10 7.86
C SER A 178 23.74 -10.49 9.07
N SER A 179 24.55 -11.55 8.97
CA SER A 179 25.33 -12.09 10.11
C SER A 179 26.50 -11.21 10.57
N LEU A 180 26.66 -10.00 10.05
CA LEU A 180 27.82 -9.12 10.30
C LEU A 180 27.55 -7.87 11.13
N ASP A 181 26.31 -7.48 11.43
CA ASP A 181 26.08 -6.20 12.14
C ASP A 181 24.96 -6.29 13.19
N GLN A 182 25.35 -6.56 14.43
CA GLN A 182 24.44 -6.65 15.57
C GLN A 182 24.45 -5.33 16.36
N ARG A 183 23.67 -4.36 15.87
CA ARG A 183 23.48 -3.05 16.47
C ARG A 183 22.12 -2.97 17.18
N TRP A 184 22.11 -2.44 18.42
CA TRP A 184 20.95 -2.42 19.33
C TRP A 184 19.89 -1.36 18.97
N ASP A 185 20.24 -0.45 18.07
CA ASP A 185 19.41 0.61 17.49
C ASP A 185 18.57 0.13 16.28
N ILE A 186 18.68 -1.16 15.92
CA ILE A 186 17.91 -1.79 14.83
C ILE A 186 16.87 -2.74 15.44
N TRP A 187 15.58 -2.49 15.15
CA TRP A 187 14.48 -3.36 15.55
C TRP A 187 14.69 -4.78 15.01
N GLN A 188 14.87 -5.76 15.90
CA GLN A 188 15.06 -7.15 15.51
C GLN A 188 13.78 -7.70 14.85
N THR A 189 13.95 -8.47 13.78
CA THR A 189 12.85 -9.14 13.10
C THR A 189 12.26 -10.23 14.00
N ALA A 190 11.01 -10.05 14.46
CA ALA A 190 10.28 -11.12 15.13
C ALA A 190 10.17 -12.34 14.20
N THR A 191 10.32 -13.55 14.75
CA THR A 191 10.05 -14.79 14.03
C THR A 191 8.61 -14.77 13.49
N PRO A 192 8.33 -15.23 12.25
CA PRO A 192 7.02 -15.10 11.59
C PRO A 192 5.91 -15.75 12.42
N SER A 193 6.26 -16.81 13.14
CA SER A 193 5.39 -17.54 14.04
C SER A 193 4.96 -16.71 15.25
N VAL A 194 5.73 -15.71 15.71
CA VAL A 194 5.39 -14.91 16.89
C VAL A 194 4.21 -13.99 16.59
N ILE A 195 4.24 -13.23 15.50
CA ILE A 195 3.13 -12.31 15.14
C ILE A 195 1.83 -13.10 14.97
N LEU A 196 1.89 -14.23 14.28
CA LEU A 196 0.72 -15.09 14.08
C LEU A 196 0.26 -15.76 15.39
N ASN A 197 1.19 -16.21 16.24
CA ASN A 197 0.85 -16.81 17.55
C ASN A 197 0.16 -15.80 18.45
N GLU A 198 0.76 -14.62 18.63
CA GLU A 198 0.20 -13.57 19.48
C GLU A 198 -1.20 -13.17 19.01
N TRP A 199 -1.38 -13.03 17.69
CA TRP A 199 -2.69 -12.78 17.10
C TRP A 199 -3.71 -13.90 17.38
N ALA A 200 -3.29 -15.16 17.27
CA ALA A 200 -4.17 -16.31 17.53
C ALA A 200 -4.55 -16.40 19.01
N ILE A 201 -3.58 -16.27 19.92
CA ILE A 201 -3.81 -16.26 21.37
C ILE A 201 -4.76 -15.13 21.75
N HIS A 202 -4.52 -13.91 21.25
CA HIS A 202 -5.39 -12.77 21.49
C HIS A 202 -6.83 -13.04 21.07
N ASN A 203 -7.04 -13.59 19.87
CA ASN A 203 -8.38 -13.90 19.38
C ASN A 203 -9.07 -14.99 20.20
N PHE A 204 -8.35 -16.01 20.67
CA PHE A 204 -8.89 -17.00 21.59
C PHE A 204 -9.30 -16.37 22.92
N ASP A 205 -8.47 -15.51 23.51
CA ASP A 205 -8.79 -14.83 24.76
C ASP A 205 -10.03 -13.94 24.62
N VAL A 206 -10.13 -13.19 23.52
CA VAL A 206 -11.32 -12.37 23.20
C VAL A 206 -12.56 -13.26 23.06
N MET A 207 -12.46 -14.37 22.32
CA MET A 207 -13.56 -15.33 22.18
C MET A 207 -14.01 -15.87 23.54
N PHE A 208 -13.08 -16.36 24.37
CA PHE A 208 -13.41 -16.91 25.69
C PHE A 208 -14.02 -15.86 26.60
N ASN A 209 -13.59 -14.60 26.52
CA ASN A 209 -14.19 -13.52 27.30
C ASN A 209 -15.59 -13.12 26.80
N ARG A 210 -15.93 -13.35 25.52
CA ARG A 210 -17.29 -13.14 24.99
C ARG A 210 -18.27 -14.26 25.36
N ILE A 211 -17.77 -15.44 25.70
CA ILE A 211 -18.58 -16.63 26.01
C ILE A 211 -18.85 -16.79 27.52
N LYS A 212 -18.05 -16.13 28.38
CA LYS A 212 -18.29 -16.06 29.83
C LYS A 212 -19.51 -15.21 30.15
#